data_AF-A0A5C5AVV9-F1
#
_entry.id   AF-A0A5C5AVV9-F1
#
_cell.length_a   1.000
_cell.length_b   1.000
_cell.length_c   1.000
_cell.angle_alpha   90.00
_cell.angle_beta   90.00
_cell.angle_gamma   90.00
#
_symmetry.space_group_name_H-M   'P 1'
#
loop_
_entity.id
_entity.type
_entity.pdbx_description
1 polymer ?
#
loop_
_entity_poly.entity_id
_entity_poly.type
_entity_poly.pdbx_seq_one_letter_code
_entity_poly.pdbx_strand_id
1 'polypeptide(L)'
;MKKKYINQIHTDVSFKPKDIIGLMTDYFKMKTKLRPIKNLPIVLSDKNNESLESVTWFGHSASLLKMECGQYDPRWSAIHMLPEETVQAHMDVKGELLLPIHWGAFTLALHEWSDPIERVTKEAKRLEVKITTPQIGESITLKSTDYPSSAWWREI
;
A
#
# COMPACT_ATOMS: atom_id res chain seq x y z
N MET A 1 -8.41 5.79 -29.11
CA MET A 1 -9.08 6.15 -27.84
C MET A 1 -8.20 5.71 -26.69
N LYS A 2 -7.77 6.63 -25.80
CA LYS A 2 -7.09 6.24 -24.55
C LYS A 2 -8.14 5.60 -23.64
N LYS A 3 -8.06 4.28 -23.43
CA LYS A 3 -8.90 3.60 -22.42
C LYS A 3 -8.45 4.11 -21.06
N LYS A 4 -9.26 4.95 -20.41
CA LYS A 4 -9.07 5.34 -19.02
C LYS A 4 -9.38 4.11 -18.17
N TYR A 5 -8.49 3.75 -17.23
CA TYR A 5 -8.81 2.73 -16.24
C TYR A 5 -10.06 3.15 -15.47
N ILE A 6 -10.99 2.22 -15.28
CA ILE A 6 -12.22 2.42 -14.50
C ILE A 6 -12.17 1.39 -13.39
N ASN A 7 -12.30 1.87 -12.15
CA ASN A 7 -12.37 1.00 -10.99
C ASN A 7 -13.61 0.12 -11.05
N GLN A 8 -13.43 -1.19 -10.97
CA GLN A 8 -14.54 -2.14 -11.04
C GLN A 8 -15.22 -2.33 -9.67
N ILE A 9 -14.57 -1.93 -8.58
CA ILE A 9 -15.15 -1.96 -7.26
C ILE A 9 -15.94 -0.66 -7.05
N HIS A 10 -17.21 -0.80 -6.65
CA HIS A 10 -18.04 0.35 -6.35
C HIS A 10 -17.56 1.02 -5.06
N THR A 11 -17.20 2.30 -5.16
CA THR A 11 -16.81 3.12 -4.02
C THR A 11 -17.59 4.44 -4.05
N ASP A 12 -18.30 4.73 -2.96
CA ASP A 12 -19.04 5.99 -2.81
C ASP A 12 -18.06 7.14 -2.56
N VAL A 13 -17.97 8.04 -3.53
CA VAL A 13 -17.09 9.23 -3.54
C VAL A 13 -17.79 10.50 -3.02
N SER A 14 -19.02 10.40 -2.49
CA SER A 14 -19.78 11.58 -2.09
C SER A 14 -19.25 12.21 -0.79
N PHE A 15 -18.90 13.50 -0.84
CA PHE A 15 -18.45 14.27 0.33
C PHE A 15 -19.56 15.20 0.84
N LYS A 16 -19.92 15.09 2.12
CA LYS A 16 -20.98 15.86 2.76
C LYS A 16 -20.41 16.72 3.90
N PRO A 17 -20.99 17.89 4.22
CA PRO A 17 -20.51 18.75 5.31
C PRO A 17 -20.43 18.07 6.69
N LYS A 18 -21.33 17.11 6.96
CA LYS A 18 -21.30 16.29 8.18
C LYS A 18 -20.01 15.45 8.31
N ASP A 19 -19.37 15.13 7.19
CA ASP A 19 -18.15 14.33 7.16
C ASP A 19 -16.95 15.14 7.70
N ILE A 20 -17.00 16.49 7.67
CA ILE A 20 -16.01 17.37 8.29
C ILE A 20 -16.02 17.24 9.83
N ILE A 21 -17.21 17.19 10.42
CA ILE A 21 -17.37 17.01 11.87
C ILE A 21 -16.94 15.59 12.29
N GLY A 22 -17.27 14.60 11.44
CA GLY A 22 -16.77 13.23 11.59
C GLY A 22 -15.24 13.16 11.58
N LEU A 23 -14.60 13.77 10.57
CA LEU A 23 -13.14 13.85 10.42
C LEU A 23 -12.43 14.36 11.67
N MET A 24 -12.91 15.47 12.24
CA MET A 24 -12.35 16.05 13.46
C MET A 24 -12.44 15.05 14.62
N THR A 25 -13.60 14.41 14.77
CA THR A 25 -13.86 13.44 15.84
C THR A 25 -12.96 12.20 15.70
N ASP A 26 -12.83 11.68 14.48
CA ASP A 26 -12.01 10.49 14.18
C ASP A 26 -10.53 10.77 14.38
N TYR A 27 -10.04 11.96 14.01
CA TYR A 27 -8.66 12.37 14.27
C TYR A 27 -8.28 12.28 15.75
N PHE A 28 -9.13 12.79 16.65
CA PHE A 28 -8.86 12.71 18.09
C PHE A 28 -8.89 11.28 18.62
N LYS A 29 -9.76 10.42 18.08
CA LYS A 29 -9.82 8.99 18.44
C LYS A 29 -8.61 8.19 17.94
N MET A 30 -8.07 8.56 16.78
CA MET A 30 -7.05 7.78 16.08
C MET A 30 -5.63 8.30 16.28
N LYS A 31 -5.44 9.48 16.89
CA LYS A 31 -4.14 10.16 17.00
C LYS A 31 -2.96 9.25 17.41
N THR A 32 -3.17 8.31 18.31
CA THR A 32 -2.14 7.38 18.81
C THR A 32 -1.87 6.17 17.91
N LYS A 33 -2.73 5.95 16.92
CA LYS A 33 -2.80 4.76 16.07
C LYS A 33 -2.41 5.02 14.61
N LEU A 34 -2.31 6.30 14.26
CA LEU A 34 -1.87 6.79 12.95
C LEU A 34 -0.41 6.48 12.63
N ARG A 35 0.38 6.05 13.62
CA ARG A 35 1.81 5.74 13.52
C ARG A 35 2.15 4.51 14.35
N PRO A 36 3.18 3.73 13.96
CA PRO A 36 3.67 2.62 14.77
C PRO A 36 4.23 3.09 16.12
N ILE A 37 4.12 2.24 17.14
CA ILE A 37 4.66 2.51 18.48
C ILE A 37 6.18 2.29 18.48
N LYS A 38 6.67 1.27 17.77
CA LYS A 38 8.09 1.01 17.55
C LYS A 38 8.54 1.60 16.21
N ASN A 39 9.86 1.76 16.05
CA ASN A 39 10.43 2.21 14.78
C ASN A 39 10.21 1.16 13.69
N LEU A 40 9.91 1.63 12.47
CA LEU A 40 9.86 0.77 11.30
C LEU A 40 11.26 0.21 11.01
N PRO A 41 11.36 -1.06 10.61
CA PRO A 41 12.64 -1.64 10.26
C PRO A 41 13.10 -1.04 8.92
N ILE A 42 14.32 -0.50 8.91
CA ILE A 42 14.93 0.12 7.74
C ILE A 42 16.13 -0.73 7.33
N VAL A 43 16.11 -1.27 6.12
CA VAL A 43 17.23 -1.97 5.49
C VAL A 43 18.03 -0.98 4.66
N LEU A 44 19.35 -0.95 4.85
CA LEU A 44 20.25 -0.12 4.05
C LEU A 44 20.65 -0.89 2.78
N SER A 45 20.54 -0.24 1.61
CA SER A 45 20.89 -0.87 0.33
C SER A 45 22.41 -1.16 0.26
N ASP A 46 22.77 -2.41 -0.05
CA ASP A 46 24.14 -2.80 -0.38
C ASP A 46 24.41 -2.54 -1.86
N LYS A 47 25.20 -1.48 -2.12
CA LYS A 47 25.54 -1.03 -3.48
C LYS A 47 26.38 -2.03 -4.28
N ASN A 48 26.94 -3.06 -3.63
CA ASN A 48 27.85 -3.99 -4.30
C ASN A 48 27.13 -5.14 -5.04
N ASN A 49 25.80 -5.23 -4.95
CA ASN A 49 25.01 -6.34 -5.50
C ASN A 49 23.92 -5.89 -6.50
N GLU A 50 24.03 -4.67 -7.05
CA GLU A 50 23.10 -4.12 -8.04
C GLU A 50 23.46 -4.55 -9.47
N SER A 51 23.42 -5.87 -9.77
CA SER A 51 23.62 -6.38 -11.13
C SER A 51 22.35 -6.89 -11.83
N LEU A 52 21.18 -6.72 -11.20
CA LEU A 52 19.91 -7.16 -11.74
C LEU A 52 18.86 -6.08 -11.51
N GLU A 53 17.92 -5.92 -12.42
CA GLU A 53 16.84 -4.94 -12.34
C GLU A 53 16.14 -5.06 -10.96
N SER A 54 16.40 -4.12 -10.06
CA SER A 54 15.99 -4.18 -8.66
C SER A 54 15.07 -3.02 -8.29
N VAL A 55 14.19 -3.24 -7.34
CA VAL A 55 13.21 -2.26 -6.88
C VAL A 55 13.30 -2.12 -5.37
N THR A 56 13.70 -0.95 -4.89
CA THR A 56 13.71 -0.61 -3.47
C THR A 56 12.46 0.20 -3.12
N TRP A 57 11.88 0.01 -1.93
CA TRP A 57 10.73 0.79 -1.47
C TRP A 57 11.11 1.71 -0.32
N PHE A 58 10.90 3.02 -0.48
CA PHE A 58 11.22 4.04 0.54
C PHE A 58 9.98 4.58 1.28
N GLY A 59 8.87 3.84 1.27
CA GLY A 59 7.60 4.34 1.82
C GLY A 59 6.85 5.26 0.85
N HIS A 60 7.47 6.40 0.47
CA HIS A 60 6.83 7.45 -0.34
C HIS A 60 7.17 7.43 -1.84
N SER A 61 8.20 6.69 -2.25
CA SER A 61 8.62 6.63 -3.66
C SER A 61 9.34 5.33 -3.97
N ALA A 62 9.06 4.78 -5.15
CA ALA A 62 10.00 4.13 -6.07
C ALA A 62 9.21 3.58 -7.28
N SER A 63 9.86 3.20 -8.38
CA SER A 63 9.18 2.84 -9.65
C SER A 63 9.67 1.52 -10.26
N LEU A 64 8.75 0.55 -10.42
CA LEU A 64 8.56 -0.30 -11.60
C LEU A 64 7.21 -1.02 -11.39
N LEU A 65 6.18 -0.69 -12.20
CA LEU A 65 4.78 -1.16 -12.14
C LEU A 65 4.22 -1.35 -10.71
N LYS A 66 4.03 -0.22 -10.00
CA LYS A 66 3.55 -0.18 -8.62
C LYS A 66 2.13 0.37 -8.55
N MET A 67 1.28 -0.34 -7.82
CA MET A 67 -0.11 0.05 -7.59
C MET A 67 -0.19 0.70 -6.20
N GLU A 68 -0.78 1.90 -6.12
CA GLU A 68 -0.97 2.59 -4.85
C GLU A 68 -1.80 1.73 -3.88
N CYS A 69 -1.34 1.57 -2.64
CA CYS A 69 -1.97 0.66 -1.67
C CYS A 69 -2.08 1.26 -0.27
N GLY A 70 -2.00 2.58 -0.14
CA GLY A 70 -2.09 3.27 1.15
C GLY A 70 -2.46 4.73 0.94
N GLN A 71 -2.81 5.41 2.03
CA GLN A 71 -3.36 6.78 2.00
C GLN A 71 -4.75 6.87 1.36
N TYR A 72 -5.56 5.83 1.52
CA TYR A 72 -6.92 5.80 1.02
C TYR A 72 -7.90 6.23 2.10
N ASP A 73 -9.05 6.72 1.66
CA ASP A 73 -10.22 6.94 2.49
C ASP A 73 -11.43 6.96 1.56
N PRO A 74 -12.59 6.44 1.98
CA PRO A 74 -13.81 6.53 1.17
C PRO A 74 -14.05 7.95 0.63
N ARG A 75 -13.73 8.98 1.42
CA ARG A 75 -13.92 10.40 1.11
C ARG A 75 -13.03 10.95 -0.02
N TRP A 76 -11.92 10.30 -0.36
CA TRP A 76 -11.03 10.72 -1.46
C TRP A 76 -10.62 9.57 -2.39
N SER A 77 -11.48 8.54 -2.48
CA SER A 77 -11.34 7.43 -3.43
C SER A 77 -11.27 7.85 -4.91
N ALA A 78 -11.66 9.09 -5.24
CA ALA A 78 -11.50 9.67 -6.57
C ALA A 78 -10.03 9.92 -6.97
N ILE A 79 -9.11 9.99 -6.01
CA ILE A 79 -7.68 10.28 -6.24
C ILE A 79 -6.74 9.20 -5.68
N HIS A 80 -7.25 8.27 -4.86
CA HIS A 80 -6.48 7.14 -4.33
C HIS A 80 -7.31 5.85 -4.36
N MET A 81 -6.66 4.73 -4.70
CA MET A 81 -7.30 3.41 -4.67
C MET A 81 -7.40 2.89 -3.23
N LEU A 82 -8.53 2.28 -2.87
CA LEU A 82 -8.66 1.39 -1.71
C LEU A 82 -7.76 0.15 -1.90
N PRO A 83 -7.33 -0.54 -0.81
CA PRO A 83 -6.45 -1.70 -0.92
C PRO A 83 -7.01 -2.82 -1.80
N GLU A 84 -8.32 -3.06 -1.75
CA GLU A 84 -8.98 -4.06 -2.57
C GLU A 84 -8.98 -3.67 -4.05
N GLU A 85 -9.12 -2.38 -4.33
CA GLU A 85 -9.05 -1.81 -5.68
C GLU A 85 -7.66 -1.96 -6.27
N THR A 86 -6.61 -1.85 -5.44
CA THR A 86 -5.22 -2.12 -5.81
C THR A 86 -5.04 -3.56 -6.32
N VAL A 87 -5.62 -4.54 -5.60
CA VAL A 87 -5.54 -5.95 -6.00
C VAL A 87 -6.31 -6.19 -7.30
N GLN A 88 -7.50 -5.61 -7.44
CA GLN A 88 -8.29 -5.71 -8.68
C GLN A 88 -7.53 -5.09 -9.86
N ALA A 89 -6.95 -3.91 -9.67
CA ALA A 89 -6.21 -3.21 -10.71
C ALA A 89 -4.96 -4.00 -11.16
N HIS A 90 -4.29 -4.70 -10.23
CA HIS A 90 -3.20 -5.62 -10.54
C HIS A 90 -3.65 -6.80 -11.41
N MET A 91 -4.81 -7.39 -11.10
CA MET A 91 -5.40 -8.45 -11.91
C MET A 91 -5.79 -7.96 -13.31
N ASP A 92 -6.41 -6.78 -13.40
CA ASP A 92 -6.87 -6.19 -14.66
C ASP A 92 -5.72 -5.95 -15.66
N VAL A 93 -4.52 -5.64 -15.14
CA VAL A 93 -3.31 -5.47 -15.97
C VAL A 93 -2.48 -6.75 -16.13
N LYS A 94 -2.94 -7.89 -15.59
CA LYS A 94 -2.23 -9.17 -15.59
C LYS A 94 -0.82 -9.07 -14.99
N GLY A 95 -0.69 -8.35 -13.87
CA GLY A 95 0.58 -8.26 -13.16
C GLY A 95 1.02 -9.63 -12.62
N GLU A 96 2.33 -9.85 -12.52
CA GLU A 96 2.92 -11.11 -12.02
C GLU A 96 3.21 -11.06 -10.50
N LEU A 97 3.52 -9.88 -9.98
CA LEU A 97 3.83 -9.64 -8.57
C LEU A 97 3.26 -8.29 -8.13
N LEU A 98 2.49 -8.29 -7.03
CA LEU A 98 1.98 -7.09 -6.40
C LEU A 98 2.96 -6.61 -5.32
N LEU A 99 3.47 -5.38 -5.47
CA LEU A 99 4.24 -4.67 -4.45
C LEU A 99 3.40 -3.49 -3.94
N PRO A 100 2.73 -3.60 -2.77
CA PRO A 100 1.95 -2.50 -2.21
C PRO A 100 2.87 -1.38 -1.72
N ILE A 101 2.59 -0.15 -2.16
CA ILE A 101 3.31 1.06 -1.74
C ILE A 101 2.40 2.04 -1.00
N HIS A 102 2.95 3.17 -0.53
CA HIS A 102 2.24 4.26 0.15
C HIS A 102 1.65 3.92 1.54
N TRP A 103 2.19 2.92 2.23
CA TRP A 103 1.82 2.58 3.61
C TRP A 103 3.05 2.66 4.54
N GLY A 104 2.86 2.55 5.85
CA GLY A 104 3.96 2.47 6.84
C GLY A 104 4.63 3.79 7.19
N ALA A 105 5.25 4.47 6.21
CA ALA A 105 6.21 5.55 6.47
C ALA A 105 5.60 6.92 6.83
N PHE A 106 4.46 7.27 6.23
CA PHE A 106 3.85 8.60 6.39
C PHE A 106 2.34 8.48 6.67
N THR A 107 1.85 9.29 7.61
CA THR A 107 0.42 9.41 7.91
C THR A 107 -0.20 10.49 7.03
N LEU A 108 -0.87 10.09 5.95
CA LEU A 108 -1.60 11.02 5.06
C LEU A 108 -3.09 10.70 4.95
N ALA A 109 -3.57 9.73 5.73
CA ALA A 109 -4.97 9.30 5.81
C ALA A 109 -5.35 8.92 7.24
N LEU A 110 -6.65 8.89 7.53
CA LEU A 110 -7.21 8.56 8.85
C LEU A 110 -7.58 7.08 8.93
N HIS A 111 -6.58 6.22 8.85
CA HIS A 111 -6.66 4.79 9.15
C HIS A 111 -5.46 4.38 10.04
N GLU A 112 -5.53 3.21 10.70
CA GLU A 112 -4.35 2.65 11.37
C GLU A 112 -3.20 2.55 10.37
N TRP A 113 -1.95 2.79 10.80
CA TRP A 113 -0.81 2.76 9.88
C TRP A 113 -0.62 1.40 9.18
N SER A 114 -1.04 0.30 9.82
CA SER A 114 -0.96 -1.08 9.33
C SER A 114 -2.25 -1.60 8.67
N ASP A 115 -3.38 -0.89 8.76
CA ASP A 115 -4.64 -1.29 8.11
C ASP A 115 -4.48 -1.56 6.60
N PRO A 116 -3.74 -0.71 5.83
CA PRO A 116 -3.57 -0.93 4.40
C PRO A 116 -2.91 -2.26 4.05
N ILE A 117 -1.81 -2.59 4.73
CA ILE A 117 -1.05 -3.82 4.45
C ILE A 117 -1.81 -5.06 4.91
N GLU A 118 -2.57 -4.96 6.01
CA GLU A 118 -3.43 -6.05 6.48
C GLU A 118 -4.53 -6.36 5.46
N ARG A 119 -5.19 -5.32 4.94
CA ARG A 119 -6.28 -5.48 3.97
C ARG A 119 -5.80 -6.00 2.62
N VAL A 120 -4.74 -5.42 2.06
CA VAL A 120 -4.21 -5.87 0.77
C VAL A 120 -3.67 -7.30 0.83
N THR A 121 -2.98 -7.69 1.90
CA THR A 121 -2.44 -9.05 2.01
C THR A 121 -3.54 -10.09 2.22
N LYS A 122 -4.58 -9.74 2.97
CA LYS A 122 -5.79 -10.56 3.10
C LYS A 122 -6.50 -10.73 1.76
N GLU A 123 -6.65 -9.65 1.00
CA GLU A 123 -7.35 -9.67 -0.29
C GLU A 123 -6.52 -10.38 -1.37
N ALA A 124 -5.21 -10.14 -1.43
CA ALA A 124 -4.30 -10.85 -2.30
C ALA A 124 -4.33 -12.36 -2.04
N LYS A 125 -4.37 -12.77 -0.76
CA LYS A 125 -4.56 -14.19 -0.40
C LYS A 125 -5.92 -14.73 -0.87
N ARG A 126 -7.00 -13.95 -0.75
CA ARG A 126 -8.35 -14.34 -1.18
C ARG A 126 -8.43 -14.55 -2.70
N LEU A 127 -7.71 -13.73 -3.46
CA LEU A 127 -7.73 -13.71 -4.93
C LEU A 127 -6.54 -14.45 -5.56
N GLU A 128 -5.75 -15.17 -4.76
CA GLU A 128 -4.55 -15.91 -5.20
C GLU A 128 -3.53 -15.03 -5.97
N VAL A 129 -3.46 -13.75 -5.60
CA VAL A 129 -2.49 -12.79 -6.16
C VAL A 129 -1.17 -12.91 -5.41
N LYS A 130 -0.07 -13.09 -6.16
CA LYS A 130 1.28 -13.11 -5.62
C LYS A 130 1.66 -11.71 -5.13
N ILE A 131 1.97 -11.58 -3.85
CA ILE A 131 2.31 -10.31 -3.19
C ILE A 131 3.69 -10.40 -2.52
N THR A 132 4.43 -9.30 -2.54
CA THR A 132 5.68 -9.15 -1.79
C THR A 132 5.56 -8.01 -0.78
N THR A 133 6.18 -8.17 0.38
CA THR A 133 6.11 -7.23 1.51
C THR A 133 7.50 -6.93 2.07
N PRO A 134 8.41 -6.35 1.26
CA PRO A 134 9.74 -5.97 1.74
C PRO A 134 9.66 -4.99 2.91
N GLN A 135 10.64 -5.03 3.80
CA GLN A 135 10.85 -3.97 4.79
C GLN A 135 11.19 -2.65 4.09
N ILE A 136 11.07 -1.53 4.80
CA ILE A 136 11.42 -0.23 4.22
C ILE A 136 12.92 -0.23 3.90
N GLY A 137 13.27 0.12 2.66
CA GLY A 137 14.65 0.09 2.18
C GLY A 137 15.16 -1.30 1.74
N GLU A 138 14.38 -2.37 1.92
CA GLU A 138 14.72 -3.69 1.38
C GLU A 138 14.46 -3.71 -0.12
N SER A 139 15.45 -4.17 -0.89
CA SER A 139 15.39 -4.28 -2.34
C SER A 139 14.84 -5.65 -2.74
N ILE A 140 13.99 -5.67 -3.77
CA ILE A 140 13.59 -6.91 -4.44
C ILE A 140 14.27 -7.02 -5.80
N THR A 141 14.71 -8.22 -6.15
CA THR A 141 15.25 -8.53 -7.48
C THR A 141 14.12 -8.97 -8.40
N LEU A 142 13.95 -8.31 -9.54
CA LEU A 142 12.92 -8.69 -10.50
C LEU A 142 13.23 -10.06 -11.11
N LYS A 143 12.17 -10.83 -11.39
CA LYS A 143 12.24 -12.23 -11.86
C LYS A 143 12.90 -13.20 -10.87
N SER A 144 13.12 -12.78 -9.62
CA SER A 144 13.44 -13.70 -8.53
C SER A 144 12.29 -14.69 -8.30
N THR A 145 12.61 -15.87 -7.79
CA THR A 145 11.60 -16.79 -7.25
C THR A 145 11.34 -16.58 -5.77
N ASP A 146 12.29 -15.96 -5.07
CA ASP A 146 12.27 -15.70 -3.64
C ASP A 146 12.04 -14.20 -3.40
N TYR A 147 10.81 -13.84 -3.04
CA TYR A 147 10.42 -12.48 -2.72
C TYR A 147 10.09 -12.39 -1.24
N PRO A 148 10.50 -11.31 -0.53
CA PRO A 148 10.10 -11.08 0.84
C PRO A 148 8.57 -11.10 0.97
N SER A 149 8.04 -11.88 1.90
CA SER A 149 6.59 -12.01 2.13
C SER A 149 6.23 -12.10 3.61
N SER A 150 7.13 -11.67 4.50
CA SER A 150 6.90 -11.71 5.95
C SER A 150 5.92 -10.63 6.39
N ALA A 151 5.17 -10.91 7.45
CA ALA A 151 4.23 -9.98 8.08
C ALA A 151 4.90 -9.10 9.15
N TRP A 152 6.08 -8.54 8.84
CA TRP A 152 6.97 -7.85 9.79
C TRP A 152 6.28 -6.70 10.54
N TRP A 153 5.26 -6.07 9.94
CA TRP A 153 4.52 -4.97 10.56
C TRP A 153 3.71 -5.39 11.80
N ARG A 154 3.46 -6.69 12.00
CA ARG A 154 2.74 -7.23 13.18
C ARG A 154 3.62 -7.31 14.43
N GLU A 155 4.93 -7.19 14.27
CA GLU A 155 5.90 -7.28 15.38
C GLU A 155 6.33 -5.90 15.92
N ILE A 156 5.84 -4.84 15.28
CA ILE A 156 6.11 -3.42 15.56
C ILE A 156 5.11 -2.90 16.58
#